data_AF-A0A936AJI0-F1
#
_entry.id   AF-A0A936AJI0-F1
#
_cell.length_a   1.000
_cell.length_b   1.000
_cell.length_c   1.000
_cell.angle_alpha   90.00
_cell.angle_beta   90.00
_cell.angle_gamma   90.00
#
_symmetry.space_group_name_H-M   'P 1'
#
loop_
_entity.id
_entity.type
_entity.pdbx_description
1 polymer ?
#
loop_
_entity_poly.entity_id
_entity_poly.type
_entity_poly.pdbx_seq_one_letter_code
_entity_poly.pdbx_strand_id
1 'polypeptide(L)' 'MDIPPDEPANGHSHCKSLFLPTSVNINIVDGQMQLGSWQSIFFLELDDARERNISVMVMGQAAQD' A
#
# COMPACT_ATOMS: atom_id res chain seq x y z
N MET A 1 25.49 5.80 15.69
CA MET A 1 24.24 5.15 16.10
C MET A 1 24.64 3.81 16.67
N ASP A 2 24.20 3.49 17.87
CA ASP A 2 24.43 2.19 18.51
C ASP A 2 23.39 1.20 17.96
N ILE A 3 23.56 0.80 16.70
CA ILE A 3 22.71 -0.17 16.01
C ILE A 3 23.57 -1.42 15.80
N PRO A 4 23.13 -2.60 16.24
CA PRO A 4 23.81 -3.87 15.97
C PRO A 4 24.13 -4.05 14.47
N PRO A 5 25.26 -4.67 14.10
CA PRO A 5 25.65 -4.83 12.69
C PRO A 5 24.64 -5.60 11.82
N ASP A 6 23.79 -6.41 12.44
CA ASP A 6 22.74 -7.22 11.82
C ASP A 6 21.36 -6.54 11.82
N GLU A 7 21.23 -5.36 12.42
CA GLU A 7 19.97 -4.62 12.50
C GLU A 7 19.91 -3.50 11.44
N PRO A 8 18.87 -3.49 10.58
CA PRO A 8 18.68 -2.41 9.62
C PRO A 8 18.39 -1.07 10.32
N ALA A 9 19.05 0.01 9.88
CA ALA A 9 18.81 1.36 10.40
C ALA A 9 17.50 2.00 9.86
N ASN A 10 16.36 1.31 9.98
CA ASN A 10 15.09 1.65 9.33
C ASN A 10 14.02 2.25 10.28
N GLY A 11 14.38 2.63 11.52
CA GLY A 11 13.43 3.25 12.46
C GLY A 11 12.74 4.50 11.88
N HIS A 12 13.41 5.24 11.01
CA HIS A 12 12.84 6.38 10.29
C HIS A 12 11.71 5.98 9.33
N SER A 13 11.78 4.80 8.72
CA SER A 13 10.75 4.25 7.82
C SER A 13 9.48 3.91 8.61
N HIS A 14 9.63 3.32 9.80
CA HIS A 14 8.52 3.05 10.72
C HIS A 14 7.85 4.35 11.19
N CYS A 15 8.64 5.37 11.56
CA CYS A 15 8.08 6.68 11.92
C CYS A 15 7.27 7.31 10.78
N LYS A 16 7.73 7.21 9.52
CA LYS A 16 6.99 7.70 8.36
C LYS A 16 5.72 6.89 8.11
N SER A 17 5.76 5.57 8.24
CA SER A 17 4.59 4.71 7.98
C SER A 17 3.45 4.95 8.95
N LEU A 18 3.72 5.41 10.18
CA LEU A 18 2.68 5.77 11.15
C LEU A 18 1.75 6.88 10.66
N PHE A 19 2.22 7.75 9.75
CA PHE A 19 1.44 8.86 9.22
C PHE A 19 0.75 8.55 7.88
N LEU A 20 0.96 7.35 7.34
CA LEU A 20 0.45 6.97 6.03
C LEU A 20 -0.55 5.81 6.17
N PRO A 21 -1.64 5.80 5.38
CA PRO A 21 -2.50 4.64 5.33
C PRO A 21 -1.72 3.44 4.76
N THR A 22 -1.82 2.29 5.41
CA THR A 22 -1.18 1.04 4.97
C THR A 22 -2.05 0.24 3.99
N SER A 23 -3.30 0.63 3.82
CA SER A 23 -4.24 0.04 2.86
C SER A 23 -5.29 1.06 2.43
N VAL A 24 -5.94 0.79 1.31
CA VAL A 24 -7.06 1.59 0.78
C VAL A 24 -8.17 0.66 0.34
N ASN A 25 -9.42 1.10 0.46
CA ASN A 25 -10.58 0.41 -0.07
C ASN A 25 -11.12 1.19 -1.27
N ILE A 26 -11.39 0.50 -2.37
CA ILE A 26 -11.76 1.11 -3.65
C ILE A 26 -13.00 0.39 -4.16
N ASN A 27 -14.02 1.17 -4.53
CA ASN A 27 -15.22 0.63 -5.14
C ASN A 27 -14.92 0.17 -6.57
N ILE A 28 -15.48 -0.97 -6.94
CA ILE A 28 -15.49 -1.46 -8.32
C ILE A 28 -16.94 -1.49 -8.79
N VAL A 29 -17.24 -0.71 -9.83
CA VAL A 29 -18.60 -0.60 -10.41
C VAL A 29 -18.45 -0.76 -11.92
N ASP A 30 -19.31 -1.58 -12.52
CA ASP A 30 -19.25 -1.93 -13.95
C ASP A 30 -17.86 -2.41 -14.40
N GLY A 31 -17.17 -3.14 -13.51
CA GLY A 31 -15.83 -3.67 -13.74
C GLY A 31 -14.70 -2.62 -13.71
N GLN A 32 -14.98 -1.38 -13.33
CA GLN A 32 -14.00 -0.29 -13.26
C GLN A 32 -13.77 0.17 -11.81
N MET A 33 -12.52 0.46 -11.46
CA MET A 33 -12.20 1.13 -10.20
C MET A 33 -12.74 2.57 -10.22
N GLN A 34 -13.55 2.93 -9.23
CA GLN A 34 -14.06 4.30 -9.11
C GLN A 34 -13.03 5.21 -8.44
N LEU A 35 -12.12 5.73 -9.25
CA LEU A 35 -11.19 6.79 -8.86
C LEU A 35 -11.70 8.13 -9.41
N GLY A 36 -11.61 9.18 -8.61
CA GLY A 36 -11.78 10.55 -9.10
C GLY A 36 -10.66 10.96 -10.06
N SER A 37 -10.87 12.03 -10.83
CA SER A 37 -9.94 12.48 -11.89
C SER A 37 -8.50 12.70 -11.44
N TRP A 38 -8.29 12.97 -10.15
CA TRP A 38 -6.99 13.25 -9.53
C TRP A 38 -6.56 12.20 -8.52
N GLN A 39 -7.33 11.12 -8.36
CA GLN A 39 -6.98 10.04 -7.46
C GLN A 39 -6.10 9.03 -8.20
N SER A 40 -5.12 8.50 -7.49
CA SER A 40 -4.22 7.46 -7.97
C SER A 40 -3.77 6.63 -6.78
N ILE A 41 -3.49 5.35 -7.01
CA ILE A 41 -2.99 4.44 -5.99
C ILE A 41 -1.48 4.41 -6.11
N PHE A 42 -0.78 4.69 -5.02
CA PHE A 42 0.68 4.64 -4.97
C PHE A 42 1.12 3.62 -3.94
N PHE A 43 2.12 2.82 -4.32
CA PHE A 43 2.98 2.15 -3.36
C PHE A 43 4.12 3.10 -2.99
N LEU A 44 4.34 3.33 -1.70
CA LEU A 44 5.41 4.16 -1.19
C LEU A 44 6.42 3.27 -0.47
N GLU A 45 7.60 3.08 -1.08
CA GLU A 45 8.74 2.46 -0.39
C GLU A 45 9.35 3.47 0.58
N LEU A 46 9.44 3.10 1.85
CA LEU A 46 9.91 3.99 2.92
C LEU A 46 11.25 3.55 3.51
N ASP A 47 11.73 2.36 3.14
CA ASP A 47 12.98 1.73 3.55
C ASP A 47 13.84 1.48 2.28
N ASP A 48 14.88 0.66 2.38
CA ASP A 48 15.74 0.29 1.25
C ASP A 48 15.01 -0.50 0.14
N ALA A 49 15.59 -0.47 -1.07
CA ALA A 49 15.14 -1.26 -2.21
C ALA A 49 15.25 -2.76 -1.92
N ARG A 50 14.10 -3.38 -1.67
CA ARG A 50 13.93 -4.80 -1.32
C ARG A 50 12.67 -5.31 -2.00
N GLU A 51 12.53 -6.62 -2.15
CA GLU A 51 11.27 -7.19 -2.63
C GLU A 51 10.14 -6.93 -1.62
N ARG A 52 8.98 -6.56 -2.15
CA ARG A 52 7.79 -6.21 -1.38
C ARG A 52 6.58 -6.95 -1.94
N ASN A 53 5.69 -7.36 -1.05
CA ASN A 53 4.44 -8.00 -1.41
C ASN A 53 3.29 -7.01 -1.19
N ILE A 54 2.41 -6.91 -2.19
CA ILE A 54 1.17 -6.15 -2.11
C ILE A 54 0.02 -7.15 -2.17
N SER A 55 -0.83 -7.15 -1.13
CA SER A 55 -2.03 -8.00 -1.12
C SER A 55 -3.21 -7.24 -1.69
N VAL A 56 -3.97 -7.90 -2.56
CA VAL A 56 -5.21 -7.37 -3.15
C VAL A 56 -6.32 -8.37 -2.90
N MET A 57 -7.39 -7.93 -2.25
CA MET A 57 -8.60 -8.72 -2.04
C MET A 57 -9.75 -8.05 -2.77
N VAL A 58 -10.40 -8.80 -3.65
CA VAL A 58 -11.56 -8.34 -4.41
C VAL A 58 -12.76 -9.16 -3.97
N MET A 59 -13.84 -8.48 -3.60
CA MET A 59 -15.10 -9.08 -3.20
C MET A 59 -16.25 -8.38 -3.90
N GLY A 60 -17.26 -9.14 -4.35
CA GLY A 60 -18.39 -8.60 -5.09
C GLY A 60 -19.30 -9.71 -5.62
N GLN A 61 -20.30 -9.32 -6.40
CA GLN A 61 -21.19 -10.23 -7.12
C GLN A 61 -20.84 -10.24 -8.61
N ALA A 62 -21.08 -11.37 -9.28
CA ALA A 62 -21.04 -11.41 -10.75
C ALA A 62 -22.14 -10.51 -11.32
N ALA A 63 -21.90 -9.96 -12.51
CA ALA A 63 -22.95 -9.27 -13.25
C ALA A 63 -24.14 -10.24 -13.45
N GLN A 64 -25.35 -9.76 -13.22
CA GLN A 64 -26.56 -10.49 -13.56
C GLN A 64 -26.89 -10.17 -15.02
N ASP A 65 -27.02 -11.20 -15.84
CA ASP A 65 -27.40 -11.10 -17.26
C ASP A 65 -28.81 -10.49 -17.45
#